data_AF-K9TDV2-F1
#
_entry.id   AF-K9TDV2-F1
#
_cell.length_a   1.000
_cell.length_b   1.000
_cell.length_c   1.000
_cell.angle_alpha   90.00
_cell.angle_beta   90.00
_cell.angle_gamma   90.00
#
_symmetry.space_group_name_H-M   'P 1'
#
loop_
_entity.id
_entity.type
_entity.pdbx_description
1 polymer ?
#
loop_
_entity_poly.entity_id
_entity_poly.type
_entity_poly.pdbx_seq_one_letter_code
_entity_poly.pdbx_strand_id
1 'polypeptide(L)'
;MQQPSSNHPQFQCLSIELTGTPILDPLNDTAFLDLNLTLHFQEVWQEVLGGRFKFGLTGGQLMLNLENATLPEGVGLLTKLADIASSPSQTISCQVTTGTPTPSHWILDISGNGSILKGSLGLLKLARLQVSGTPVRVQATFQVTAANILMVESEGLWPHDINPNQHGILERLLTRSLVERQFQPHLTRTELHYAGPPEAPTAVEEASPHRDLSPIVEAIAPILEAPTDNFIELAKLAGMDPARDFAGAKLWGCNLQGLDLSGAQLPGVKLRGADLSDIDLSEANLTGAKLAGADASGALLSDANLSGADLHRCSLALASLSGASLKNANLQEANLRNANLSDADLSGANLAGADLHQAGLVMTNLTNTNLTGANVDQARFKLDSGLSAEMERDLKARGAIFEP
;
A
#
# COMPACT_ATOMS: atom_id res chain seq x y z
N MET A 1 -0.57 11.59 48.49
CA MET A 1 -0.60 10.48 47.51
C MET A 1 -0.92 11.10 46.16
N GLN A 2 0.10 11.28 45.32
CA GLN A 2 -0.10 11.66 43.92
C GLN A 2 -0.76 10.47 43.22
N GLN A 3 -1.84 10.72 42.48
CA GLN A 3 -2.39 9.73 41.56
C GLN A 3 -1.30 9.34 40.56
N PRO A 4 -1.16 8.05 40.19
CA PRO A 4 -0.25 7.68 39.14
C PRO A 4 -0.73 8.33 37.84
N SER A 5 0.12 9.15 37.23
CA SER A 5 -0.05 9.57 35.84
C SER A 5 -0.17 8.30 35.01
N SER A 6 -1.35 8.04 34.48
CA SER A 6 -1.60 6.93 33.58
C SER A 6 -0.86 7.20 32.27
N ASN A 7 0.42 6.82 32.21
CA ASN A 7 1.21 6.80 30.98
C ASN A 7 0.65 5.70 30.08
N HIS A 8 -0.41 6.02 29.33
CA HIS A 8 -0.91 5.18 28.27
C HIS A 8 -0.18 5.53 26.96
N PRO A 9 0.23 4.54 26.15
CA PRO A 9 1.06 4.78 24.98
C PRO A 9 0.31 5.60 23.92
N GLN A 10 0.89 6.72 23.51
CA GLN A 10 0.49 7.42 22.28
C GLN A 10 1.13 6.70 21.10
N PHE A 11 0.29 6.24 20.17
CA PHE A 11 0.74 5.56 18.95
C PHE A 11 1.25 6.59 17.92
N GLN A 12 2.44 7.14 18.14
CA GLN A 12 3.07 8.12 17.26
C GLN A 12 4.04 7.44 16.28
N CYS A 13 3.57 7.10 15.08
CA CYS A 13 4.44 6.70 13.96
C CYS A 13 4.64 7.82 12.92
N LEU A 14 3.86 8.90 13.04
CA LEU A 14 3.89 10.07 12.17
C LEU A 14 3.65 11.32 13.00
N SER A 15 4.53 12.32 12.88
CA SER A 15 4.23 13.69 13.28
C SER A 15 4.07 14.59 12.05
N ILE A 16 3.20 15.59 12.19
CA ILE A 16 2.90 16.58 11.15
C ILE A 16 3.09 17.95 11.75
N GLU A 17 3.86 18.78 11.07
CA GLU A 17 4.02 20.18 11.43
C GLU A 17 3.60 21.05 10.25
N LEU A 18 2.70 21.99 10.52
CA LEU A 18 2.39 23.06 9.60
C LEU A 18 3.09 24.34 10.03
N THR A 19 3.65 25.06 9.07
CA THR A 19 4.17 26.41 9.29
C THR A 19 3.65 27.34 8.22
N GLY A 20 3.41 28.59 8.59
CA GLY A 20 2.95 29.63 7.69
C GLY A 20 3.90 30.82 7.71
N THR A 21 4.23 31.36 6.54
CA THR A 21 4.94 32.63 6.40
C THR A 21 3.99 33.66 5.78
N PRO A 22 3.52 34.67 6.54
CA PRO A 22 2.70 35.73 5.99
C PRO A 22 3.46 36.55 4.96
N ILE A 23 2.79 36.88 3.87
CA ILE A 23 3.31 37.76 2.82
C ILE A 23 2.26 38.86 2.61
N LEU A 24 2.68 40.10 2.78
CA LEU A 24 1.86 41.26 2.49
C LEU A 24 2.18 41.72 1.07
N ASP A 25 1.16 41.88 0.23
CA ASP A 25 1.28 42.66 -0.99
C ASP A 25 1.02 44.13 -0.65
N PRO A 26 2.06 44.99 -0.58
CA PRO A 26 1.91 46.38 -0.21
C PRO A 26 1.12 47.22 -1.23
N LEU A 27 0.83 46.68 -2.43
CA LEU A 27 0.13 47.40 -3.49
C LEU A 27 -1.38 47.16 -3.49
N ASN A 28 -1.84 45.99 -3.03
CA ASN A 28 -3.24 45.55 -3.18
C ASN A 28 -3.96 45.25 -1.86
N ASP A 29 -3.31 45.45 -0.71
CA ASP A 29 -3.82 45.11 0.64
C ASP A 29 -4.23 43.63 0.77
N THR A 30 -3.78 42.79 -0.16
CA THR A 30 -3.99 41.35 -0.17
C THR A 30 -2.92 40.65 0.67
N ALA A 31 -3.36 39.92 1.68
CA ALA A 31 -2.50 39.06 2.46
C ALA A 31 -2.42 37.66 1.84
N PHE A 32 -1.22 37.10 1.80
CA PHE A 32 -0.95 35.73 1.42
C PHE A 32 -0.30 34.98 2.58
N LEU A 33 -0.42 33.66 2.55
CA LEU A 33 0.25 32.77 3.50
C LEU A 33 0.97 31.68 2.73
N ASP A 34 2.31 31.71 2.73
CA ASP A 34 3.10 30.59 2.23
C ASP A 34 3.03 29.46 3.27
N LEU A 35 2.37 28.36 2.89
CA LEU A 35 2.16 27.19 3.75
C LEU A 35 3.25 26.16 3.48
N ASN A 36 3.95 25.75 4.53
CA ASN A 36 4.92 24.66 4.49
C ASN A 36 4.51 23.52 5.41
N LEU A 37 4.87 22.30 5.00
CA LEU A 37 4.60 21.06 5.71
C LEU A 37 5.90 20.35 6.05
N THR A 38 5.97 19.83 7.27
CA THR A 38 6.95 18.81 7.65
C THR A 38 6.21 17.54 8.05
N LEU A 39 6.64 16.39 7.52
CA LEU A 39 6.20 15.06 7.93
C LEU A 39 7.39 14.31 8.52
N HIS A 40 7.22 13.68 9.68
CA HIS A 40 8.27 12.84 10.27
C HIS A 40 7.74 11.43 10.50
N PHE A 41 8.24 10.47 9.74
CA PHE A 41 7.91 9.05 9.88
C PHE A 41 8.92 8.38 10.80
N GLN A 42 8.42 7.75 11.85
CA GLN A 42 9.23 7.06 12.85
C GLN A 42 8.62 5.72 13.24
N GLU A 43 9.50 4.77 13.55
CA GLU A 43 9.12 3.45 14.04
C GLU A 43 9.36 3.42 15.55
N VAL A 44 8.29 3.49 16.33
CA VAL A 44 8.35 3.51 17.80
C VAL A 44 7.75 2.22 18.33
N TRP A 45 8.41 1.59 19.31
CA TRP A 45 7.86 0.45 20.04
C TRP A 45 6.60 0.86 20.79
N GLN A 46 5.55 0.06 20.65
CA GLN A 46 4.27 0.25 21.32
C GLN A 46 3.92 -0.98 22.15
N GLU A 47 3.75 -0.79 23.45
CA GLU A 47 3.36 -1.85 24.40
C GLU A 47 1.86 -2.13 24.26
N VAL A 48 1.52 -3.37 23.92
CA VAL A 48 0.15 -3.81 23.65
C VAL A 48 0.04 -5.29 24.01
N LEU A 49 -1.05 -5.68 24.70
CA LEU A 49 -1.35 -7.09 25.03
C LEU A 49 -0.27 -7.82 25.85
N GLY A 50 0.54 -7.10 26.64
CA GLY A 50 1.62 -7.69 27.44
C GLY A 50 2.90 -7.99 26.65
N GLY A 51 2.92 -7.67 25.36
CA GLY A 51 4.13 -7.59 24.53
C GLY A 51 4.24 -6.21 23.89
N ARG A 52 4.99 -6.13 22.79
CA ARG A 52 5.18 -4.88 22.05
C ARG A 52 5.39 -5.11 20.57
N PHE A 53 5.08 -4.10 19.76
CA PHE A 53 5.36 -4.11 18.33
C PHE A 53 5.73 -2.73 17.80
N LYS A 54 6.38 -2.72 16.64
CA LYS A 54 6.57 -1.54 15.79
C LYS A 54 5.65 -1.63 14.61
N PHE A 55 5.04 -0.51 14.25
CA PHE A 55 4.33 -0.37 12.99
C PHE A 55 4.94 0.74 12.14
N GLY A 56 4.83 0.56 10.84
CA GLY A 56 5.24 1.52 9.83
C GLY A 56 4.11 1.76 8.84
N LEU A 57 4.11 2.95 8.24
CA LEU A 57 3.12 3.32 7.22
C LEU A 57 3.66 2.96 5.84
N THR A 58 2.88 2.26 5.03
CA THR A 58 3.18 2.03 3.61
C THR A 58 2.52 3.07 2.71
N GLY A 59 1.67 3.92 3.28
CA GLY A 59 0.98 5.01 2.60
C GLY A 59 -0.03 5.71 3.51
N GLY A 60 -0.89 6.53 2.92
CA GLY A 60 -1.98 7.22 3.58
C GLY A 60 -2.40 8.47 2.83
N GLN A 61 -3.35 9.21 3.39
CA GLN A 61 -3.90 10.43 2.81
C GLN A 61 -3.69 11.61 3.74
N LEU A 62 -2.96 12.64 3.29
CA LEU A 62 -2.93 13.93 3.97
C LEU A 62 -4.08 14.79 3.44
N MET A 63 -4.99 15.18 4.32
CA MET A 63 -6.07 16.10 3.99
C MET A 63 -5.81 17.47 4.60
N LEU A 64 -5.98 18.53 3.81
CA LEU A 64 -5.94 19.92 4.28
C LEU A 64 -7.32 20.55 4.17
N ASN A 65 -7.80 21.13 5.27
CA ASN A 65 -9.04 21.91 5.32
C ASN A 65 -8.69 23.37 5.60
N LEU A 66 -9.30 24.27 4.84
CA LEU A 66 -8.99 25.70 4.89
C LEU A 66 -10.22 26.50 5.30
N GLU A 67 -10.04 27.37 6.29
CA GLU A 67 -11.00 28.40 6.68
C GLU A 67 -10.40 29.78 6.44
N ASN A 68 -11.16 30.66 5.81
CA ASN A 68 -10.77 32.03 5.45
C ASN A 68 -9.51 32.13 4.58
N ALA A 69 -9.12 31.07 3.89
CA ALA A 69 -8.04 31.06 2.90
C ALA A 69 -8.42 30.21 1.68
N THR A 70 -7.89 30.55 0.51
CA THR A 70 -8.16 29.86 -0.76
C THR A 70 -6.88 29.60 -1.55
N LEU A 71 -6.91 28.62 -2.46
CA LEU A 71 -5.89 28.49 -3.50
C LEU A 71 -6.22 29.40 -4.68
N PRO A 72 -5.25 30.19 -5.15
CA PRO A 72 -5.35 30.79 -6.48
C PRO A 72 -5.42 29.69 -7.56
N GLU A 73 -6.26 29.88 -8.57
CA GLU A 73 -6.30 29.00 -9.74
C GLU A 73 -4.95 28.95 -10.47
N GLY A 74 -4.57 27.78 -10.99
CA GLY A 74 -3.37 27.62 -11.81
C GLY A 74 -2.04 27.56 -11.07
N VAL A 75 -2.03 27.57 -9.73
CA VAL A 75 -0.81 27.27 -8.96
C VAL A 75 -0.47 25.79 -9.16
N GLY A 76 0.60 25.52 -9.91
CA GLY A 76 1.16 24.19 -10.05
C GLY A 76 1.57 23.67 -8.68
N LEU A 77 0.72 22.84 -8.10
CA LEU A 77 1.00 22.16 -6.85
C LEU A 77 2.20 21.25 -7.08
N LEU A 78 3.20 21.40 -6.22
CA LEU A 78 4.18 20.36 -5.94
C LEU A 78 5.20 20.10 -7.06
N THR A 79 5.88 21.15 -7.54
CA THR A 79 6.98 21.04 -8.51
C THR A 79 8.18 20.20 -8.06
N LYS A 80 8.16 19.63 -6.84
CA LYS A 80 9.27 18.86 -6.24
C LYS A 80 8.86 17.60 -5.47
N LEU A 81 7.66 17.03 -5.65
CA LEU A 81 7.32 15.76 -4.97
C LEU A 81 8.28 14.61 -5.33
N ALA A 82 8.87 14.63 -6.52
CA ALA A 82 9.88 13.65 -6.91
C ALA A 82 11.14 13.70 -6.02
N ASP A 83 11.44 14.83 -5.39
CA ASP A 83 12.58 15.01 -4.48
C ASP A 83 12.32 14.41 -3.07
N ILE A 84 11.10 13.91 -2.82
CA ILE A 84 10.61 13.39 -1.53
C ILE A 84 10.86 11.87 -1.41
N ALA A 85 11.20 11.20 -2.50
CA ALA A 85 11.52 9.79 -2.52
C ALA A 85 12.89 9.55 -1.85
N SER A 86 12.92 8.92 -0.68
CA SER A 86 14.17 8.57 0.03
C SER A 86 15.03 7.55 -0.75
N SER A 87 14.48 6.98 -1.82
CA SER A 87 15.13 6.11 -2.79
C SER A 87 14.59 6.42 -4.20
N PRO A 88 15.41 6.36 -5.26
CA PRO A 88 14.96 6.56 -6.65
C PRO A 88 13.85 5.59 -7.12
N SER A 89 13.48 4.59 -6.31
CA SER A 89 12.39 3.64 -6.57
C SER A 89 11.08 3.92 -5.82
N GLN A 90 11.01 4.94 -4.94
CA GLN A 90 9.78 5.32 -4.25
C GLN A 90 8.98 6.31 -5.11
N THR A 91 7.82 5.89 -5.60
CA THR A 91 6.91 6.80 -6.31
C THR A 91 5.91 7.36 -5.31
N ILE A 92 6.09 8.63 -4.92
CA ILE A 92 5.08 9.37 -4.15
C ILE A 92 4.17 10.06 -5.15
N SER A 93 2.94 9.55 -5.30
CA SER A 93 1.94 10.07 -6.23
C SER A 93 0.90 10.91 -5.48
N CYS A 94 0.96 12.23 -5.60
CA CYS A 94 -0.07 13.11 -5.06
C CYS A 94 -1.13 13.43 -6.11
N GLN A 95 -2.40 13.20 -5.80
CA GLN A 95 -3.54 13.70 -6.59
C GLN A 95 -4.34 14.72 -5.79
N VAL A 96 -4.29 15.98 -6.19
CA VAL A 96 -5.07 17.03 -5.53
C VAL A 96 -6.46 17.07 -6.15
N THR A 97 -7.48 16.82 -5.34
CA THR A 97 -8.88 17.05 -5.71
C THR A 97 -9.37 18.26 -4.94
N THR A 98 -9.86 19.31 -5.61
CA THR A 98 -10.49 20.47 -4.97
C THR A 98 -12.01 20.40 -5.14
N GLY A 99 -12.75 20.36 -4.03
CA GLY A 99 -14.22 20.40 -4.07
C GLY A 99 -14.76 21.84 -4.07
N THR A 100 -15.70 22.15 -4.96
CA THR A 100 -16.56 23.34 -4.86
C THR A 100 -17.99 22.93 -4.48
N PRO A 101 -18.71 23.69 -3.62
CA PRO A 101 -18.28 24.78 -2.75
C PRO A 101 -18.09 24.32 -1.29
N THR A 102 -17.06 24.82 -0.61
CA THR A 102 -16.84 24.77 0.86
C THR A 102 -17.21 23.46 1.60
N PRO A 103 -16.24 22.68 2.10
CA PRO A 103 -14.84 23.04 2.31
C PRO A 103 -13.90 22.64 1.16
N SER A 104 -12.90 23.46 0.91
CA SER A 104 -11.78 23.20 -0.01
C SER A 104 -10.87 22.11 0.58
N HIS A 105 -11.31 20.85 0.54
CA HIS A 105 -10.46 19.72 0.95
C HIS A 105 -9.36 19.54 -0.09
N TRP A 106 -8.10 19.40 0.33
CA TRP A 106 -7.03 18.91 -0.54
C TRP A 106 -6.57 17.58 -0.01
N ILE A 107 -6.58 16.57 -0.86
CA ILE A 107 -6.08 15.24 -0.52
C ILE A 107 -4.73 15.08 -1.19
N LEU A 108 -3.74 14.60 -0.45
CA LEU A 108 -2.47 14.12 -1.00
C LEU A 108 -2.35 12.64 -0.66
N ASP A 109 -2.48 11.77 -1.67
CA ASP A 109 -2.13 10.37 -1.54
C ASP A 109 -0.61 10.22 -1.41
N ILE A 110 -0.17 9.46 -0.41
CA ILE A 110 1.24 9.15 -0.18
C ILE A 110 1.34 7.62 -0.22
N SER A 111 2.27 7.09 -1.01
CA SER A 111 2.51 5.65 -1.10
C SER A 111 4.02 5.34 -1.12
N GLY A 112 4.39 4.22 -0.50
CA GLY A 112 5.79 3.81 -0.30
C GLY A 112 6.28 2.72 -1.26
N ASN A 113 5.66 2.54 -2.43
CA ASN A 113 5.96 1.42 -3.35
C ASN A 113 5.99 0.03 -2.66
N GLY A 114 5.11 -0.18 -1.67
CA GLY A 114 5.06 -1.40 -0.85
C GLY A 114 6.11 -1.49 0.27
N SER A 115 7.00 -0.50 0.40
CA SER A 115 7.91 -0.33 1.54
C SER A 115 7.32 0.60 2.60
N ILE A 116 7.89 0.56 3.80
CA ILE A 116 7.55 1.48 4.88
C ILE A 116 8.16 2.85 4.58
N LEU A 117 7.38 3.91 4.76
CA LEU A 117 7.82 5.30 4.74
C LEU A 117 8.73 5.57 5.93
N LYS A 118 9.90 6.16 5.68
CA LYS A 118 10.92 6.45 6.71
C LYS A 118 11.48 7.86 6.55
N GLY A 119 11.96 8.41 7.66
CA GLY A 119 12.68 9.69 7.67
C GLY A 119 11.77 10.90 7.78
N SER A 120 12.34 12.08 7.55
CA SER A 120 11.63 13.36 7.57
C SER A 120 11.50 13.95 6.18
N LEU A 121 10.33 14.48 5.88
CA LEU A 121 10.07 15.35 4.74
C LEU A 121 9.91 16.76 5.30
N GLY A 122 10.98 17.57 5.31
CA GLY A 122 11.00 18.87 5.99
C GLY A 122 10.74 20.06 5.07
N LEU A 123 9.97 21.04 5.57
CA LEU A 123 9.77 22.37 4.95
C LEU A 123 9.30 22.31 3.48
N LEU A 124 8.42 21.37 3.17
CA LEU A 124 7.80 21.26 1.86
C LEU A 124 6.86 22.43 1.65
N LYS A 125 7.21 23.34 0.74
CA LYS A 125 6.30 24.40 0.31
C LYS A 125 5.11 23.78 -0.43
N LEU A 126 3.97 23.69 0.25
CA LEU A 126 2.75 23.13 -0.31
C LEU A 126 2.10 24.10 -1.28
N ALA A 127 1.88 25.34 -0.82
CA ALA A 127 1.15 26.33 -1.59
C ALA A 127 1.37 27.75 -1.06
N ARG A 128 0.97 28.72 -1.89
CA ARG A 128 0.70 30.09 -1.46
C ARG A 128 -0.82 30.26 -1.37
N LEU A 129 -1.33 30.42 -0.16
CA LEU A 129 -2.73 30.66 0.09
C LEU A 129 -3.05 32.15 -0.03
N GLN A 130 -4.18 32.48 -0.64
CA GLN A 130 -4.75 33.82 -0.59
C GLN A 130 -5.65 33.94 0.65
N VAL A 131 -5.33 34.90 1.53
CA VAL A 131 -6.13 35.17 2.72
C VAL A 131 -7.39 35.93 2.31
N SER A 132 -8.54 35.40 2.70
CA SER A 132 -9.88 35.97 2.41
C SER A 132 -10.58 36.53 3.65
N GLY A 133 -10.08 36.21 4.85
CA GLY A 133 -10.55 36.74 6.13
C GLY A 133 -9.64 36.31 7.28
N THR A 134 -9.87 36.86 8.47
CA THR A 134 -9.16 36.45 9.69
C THR A 134 -10.14 36.09 10.83
N PRO A 135 -9.80 35.13 11.71
CA PRO A 135 -8.58 34.32 11.70
C PRO A 135 -8.59 33.28 10.57
N VAL A 136 -7.43 33.03 9.98
CA VAL A 136 -7.20 31.90 9.06
C VAL A 136 -6.96 30.64 9.88
N ARG A 137 -7.58 29.54 9.47
CA ARG A 137 -7.28 28.21 10.00
C ARG A 137 -6.95 27.25 8.88
N VAL A 138 -5.85 26.52 9.06
CA VAL A 138 -5.46 25.42 8.19
C VAL A 138 -5.37 24.18 9.04
N GLN A 139 -6.28 23.24 8.83
CA GLN A 139 -6.24 21.93 9.50
C GLN A 139 -5.58 20.92 8.57
N ALA A 140 -4.56 20.23 9.04
CA ALA A 140 -3.99 19.05 8.40
C ALA A 140 -4.34 17.79 9.19
N THR A 141 -4.87 16.78 8.50
CA THR A 141 -5.15 15.46 9.07
C THR A 141 -4.54 14.39 8.18
N PHE A 142 -3.87 13.40 8.76
CA PHE A 142 -3.39 12.25 8.02
C PHE A 142 -4.23 11.03 8.35
N GLN A 143 -4.82 10.44 7.32
CA GLN A 143 -5.69 9.28 7.41
C GLN A 143 -5.00 8.06 6.84
N VAL A 144 -5.31 6.91 7.44
CA VAL A 144 -4.78 5.61 7.03
C VAL A 144 -5.89 4.58 7.07
N THR A 145 -5.83 3.62 6.16
CA THR A 145 -6.59 2.38 6.22
C THR A 145 -5.71 1.27 6.79
N ALA A 146 -6.30 0.13 7.14
CA ALA A 146 -5.53 -1.03 7.57
C ALA A 146 -4.55 -1.52 6.49
N ALA A 147 -4.84 -1.30 5.20
CA ALA A 147 -3.92 -1.64 4.11
C ALA A 147 -2.64 -0.79 4.10
N ASN A 148 -2.66 0.38 4.75
CA ASN A 148 -1.53 1.30 4.82
C ASN A 148 -0.61 1.05 6.02
N ILE A 149 -0.91 0.05 6.85
CA ILE A 149 -0.16 -0.21 8.09
C ILE A 149 0.51 -1.57 8.00
N LEU A 150 1.79 -1.60 8.35
CA LEU A 150 2.58 -2.81 8.44
C LEU A 150 3.18 -2.96 9.83
N MET A 151 2.94 -4.10 10.46
CA MET A 151 3.74 -4.53 11.61
C MET A 151 5.14 -4.92 11.14
N VAL A 152 6.14 -4.18 11.59
CA VAL A 152 7.54 -4.34 11.16
C VAL A 152 8.24 -5.36 12.03
N GLU A 153 8.00 -5.27 13.33
CA GLU A 153 8.67 -6.04 14.35
C GLU A 153 7.71 -6.25 15.52
N SER A 154 7.80 -7.39 16.18
CA SER A 154 7.03 -7.70 17.38
C SER A 154 7.86 -8.52 18.35
N GLU A 155 7.59 -8.34 19.64
CA GLU A 155 8.23 -9.07 20.73
C GLU A 155 7.17 -9.42 21.77
N GLY A 156 7.10 -10.69 22.17
CA GLY A 156 6.22 -11.16 23.23
C GLY A 156 4.71 -11.04 22.96
N LEU A 157 4.28 -10.70 21.75
CA LEU A 157 2.85 -10.61 21.41
C LEU A 157 2.19 -11.98 21.28
N TRP A 158 2.89 -12.91 20.62
CA TRP A 158 2.32 -14.20 20.24
C TRP A 158 3.05 -15.38 20.88
N PRO A 159 2.36 -16.50 21.15
CA PRO A 159 3.01 -17.75 21.54
C PRO A 159 4.00 -18.24 20.46
N HIS A 160 4.98 -19.05 20.85
CA HIS A 160 6.04 -19.51 19.94
C HIS A 160 5.60 -20.59 18.94
N ASP A 161 4.47 -21.24 19.17
CA ASP A 161 3.95 -22.40 18.43
C ASP A 161 2.76 -22.07 17.52
N ILE A 162 2.44 -20.79 17.32
CA ILE A 162 1.37 -20.39 16.41
C ILE A 162 1.71 -20.75 14.96
N ASN A 163 0.70 -21.23 14.24
CA ASN A 163 0.88 -21.54 12.81
C ASN A 163 0.82 -20.26 11.96
N PRO A 164 1.33 -20.29 10.70
CA PRO A 164 1.35 -19.11 9.83
C PRO A 164 -0.03 -18.48 9.59
N ASN A 165 -1.10 -19.28 9.48
CA ASN A 165 -2.45 -18.77 9.28
C ASN A 165 -2.93 -18.01 10.52
N GLN A 166 -2.80 -18.58 11.72
CA GLN A 166 -3.09 -17.86 12.98
C GLN A 166 -2.30 -16.56 13.08
N HIS A 167 -0.99 -16.61 12.77
CA HIS A 167 -0.13 -15.43 12.80
C HIS A 167 -0.64 -14.32 11.87
N GLY A 168 -0.95 -14.65 10.62
CA GLY A 168 -1.47 -13.69 9.64
C GLY A 168 -2.82 -13.09 10.05
N ILE A 169 -3.71 -13.91 10.60
CA ILE A 169 -5.02 -13.48 11.12
C ILE A 169 -4.85 -12.54 12.32
N LEU A 170 -3.99 -12.88 13.27
CA LEU A 170 -3.77 -12.10 14.51
C LEU A 170 -3.11 -10.75 14.23
N GLU A 171 -2.05 -10.71 13.41
CA GLU A 171 -1.43 -9.44 12.99
C GLU A 171 -2.44 -8.55 12.28
N ARG A 172 -3.32 -9.14 11.46
CA ARG A 172 -4.33 -8.38 10.73
C ARG A 172 -5.44 -7.87 11.64
N LEU A 173 -5.95 -8.70 12.54
CA LEU A 173 -6.96 -8.33 13.54
C LEU A 173 -6.47 -7.15 14.39
N LEU A 174 -5.23 -7.21 14.88
CA LEU A 174 -4.64 -6.13 15.67
C LEU A 174 -4.57 -4.84 14.86
N THR A 175 -4.05 -4.92 13.64
CA THR A 175 -3.90 -3.76 12.74
C THR A 175 -5.25 -3.11 12.42
N ARG A 176 -6.26 -3.90 12.04
CA ARG A 176 -7.62 -3.41 11.74
C ARG A 176 -8.22 -2.74 12.98
N SER A 177 -8.12 -3.39 14.13
CA SER A 177 -8.65 -2.87 15.38
C SER A 177 -7.98 -1.55 15.81
N LEU A 178 -6.67 -1.40 15.61
CA LEU A 178 -5.96 -0.15 15.87
C LEU A 178 -6.42 0.97 14.95
N VAL A 179 -6.64 0.69 13.66
CA VAL A 179 -7.20 1.69 12.75
C VAL A 179 -8.57 2.14 13.24
N GLU A 180 -9.51 1.20 13.40
CA GLU A 180 -10.89 1.49 13.77
C GLU A 180 -11.00 2.21 15.12
N ARG A 181 -10.18 1.81 16.10
CA ARG A 181 -10.31 2.28 17.48
C ARG A 181 -9.36 3.40 17.82
N GLN A 182 -8.12 3.42 17.33
CA GLN A 182 -7.12 4.43 17.72
C GLN A 182 -6.89 5.49 16.64
N PHE A 183 -6.93 5.13 15.35
CA PHE A 183 -6.50 6.03 14.26
C PHE A 183 -7.65 6.67 13.47
N GLN A 184 -8.91 6.45 13.87
CA GLN A 184 -10.06 7.11 13.25
C GLN A 184 -10.56 8.27 14.12
N PRO A 185 -10.88 9.44 13.53
CA PRO A 185 -11.00 9.70 12.08
C PRO A 185 -9.69 10.04 11.38
N HIS A 186 -8.58 10.16 12.10
CA HIS A 186 -7.25 10.44 11.57
C HIS A 186 -6.17 9.87 12.50
N LEU A 187 -5.05 9.47 11.93
CA LEU A 187 -3.88 9.02 12.68
C LEU A 187 -3.28 10.18 13.48
N THR A 188 -3.20 11.36 12.87
CA THR A 188 -2.69 12.57 13.51
C THR A 188 -3.32 13.81 12.88
N ARG A 189 -3.37 14.88 13.66
CA ARG A 189 -3.97 16.17 13.31
C ARG A 189 -3.15 17.31 13.86
N THR A 190 -2.95 18.34 13.05
CA THR A 190 -2.39 19.63 13.47
C THR A 190 -3.19 20.76 12.84
N GLU A 191 -3.26 21.89 13.54
CA GLU A 191 -3.91 23.10 13.04
C GLU A 191 -2.95 24.27 13.06
N LEU A 192 -2.88 25.03 11.97
CA LEU A 192 -2.21 26.31 11.90
C LEU A 192 -3.24 27.42 12.02
N HIS A 193 -3.09 28.28 13.03
CA HIS A 193 -3.94 29.44 13.27
C HIS A 193 -3.17 30.72 12.95
N TYR A 194 -3.79 31.63 12.21
CA TYR A 194 -3.21 32.91 11.88
C TYR A 194 -4.26 34.02 12.03
N ALA A 195 -4.12 34.87 13.05
CA ALA A 195 -5.10 35.93 13.34
C ALA A 195 -4.98 37.15 12.40
N GLY A 196 -3.92 37.22 11.61
CA GLY A 196 -3.64 38.34 10.70
C GLY A 196 -2.38 39.12 11.09
N PRO A 197 -1.94 40.06 10.24
CA PRO A 197 -0.76 40.88 10.53
C PRO A 197 -1.00 41.75 11.77
N PRO A 198 0.01 41.94 12.66
CA PRO A 198 1.40 41.53 12.54
C PRO A 198 1.72 40.17 13.17
N GLU A 199 0.72 39.39 13.60
CA GLU A 199 0.92 38.18 14.40
C GLU A 199 1.57 37.06 13.56
N ALA A 200 2.39 36.22 14.19
CA ALA A 200 2.92 35.04 13.52
C ALA A 200 1.88 33.91 13.55
N PRO A 201 1.75 33.10 12.49
CA PRO A 201 0.97 31.86 12.54
C PRO A 201 1.48 30.94 13.65
N THR A 202 0.56 30.27 14.36
CA THR A 202 0.89 29.33 15.43
C THR A 202 0.28 27.97 15.13
N ALA A 203 1.04 26.90 15.34
CA ALA A 203 0.56 25.55 15.16
C ALA A 203 0.14 24.96 16.51
N VAL A 204 -0.97 24.21 16.51
CA VAL A 204 -1.48 23.46 17.65
C VAL A 204 -1.61 22.01 17.23
N GLU A 205 -0.97 21.11 17.98
CA GLU A 205 -1.15 19.68 17.83
C GLU A 205 -2.26 19.19 18.77
N GLU A 206 -3.21 18.44 18.25
CA GLU A 206 -4.24 17.80 19.07
C GLU A 206 -3.77 16.40 19.47
N ALA A 207 -3.81 16.10 20.77
CA ALA A 207 -3.55 14.76 21.26
C ALA A 207 -4.62 13.79 20.73
N SER A 208 -4.17 12.65 20.19
CA SER A 208 -5.10 11.59 19.77
C SER A 208 -5.88 11.05 20.98
N PRO A 209 -7.21 10.90 20.88
CA PRO A 209 -8.02 10.46 21.99
C PRO A 209 -7.68 9.02 22.37
N HIS A 210 -7.41 8.78 23.65
CA HIS A 210 -7.17 7.43 24.18
C HIS A 210 -8.42 6.56 24.05
N ARG A 211 -8.28 5.36 23.49
CA ARG A 211 -9.37 4.38 23.43
C ARG A 211 -9.00 3.04 24.07
N ASP A 212 -10.02 2.33 24.55
CA ASP A 212 -9.90 1.02 25.19
C ASP A 212 -9.53 -0.07 24.18
N LEU A 213 -8.51 -0.87 24.53
CA LEU A 213 -8.00 -1.99 23.73
C LEU A 213 -8.53 -3.35 24.22
N SER A 214 -9.29 -3.40 25.33
CA SER A 214 -9.84 -4.64 25.90
C SER A 214 -10.61 -5.50 24.88
N PRO A 215 -11.43 -4.92 23.97
CA PRO A 215 -12.13 -5.73 22.95
C PRO A 215 -11.21 -6.48 21.99
N ILE A 216 -9.96 -6.01 21.80
CA ILE A 216 -8.97 -6.71 20.97
C ILE A 216 -8.49 -7.97 21.67
N VAL A 217 -8.26 -7.89 23.00
CA VAL A 217 -7.84 -9.04 23.82
C VAL A 217 -8.87 -10.17 23.72
N GLU A 218 -10.15 -9.82 23.86
CA GLU A 218 -11.26 -10.78 23.82
C GLU A 218 -11.39 -11.47 22.45
N ALA A 219 -11.05 -10.77 21.37
CA ALA A 219 -11.08 -11.33 20.01
C ALA A 219 -9.90 -12.25 19.67
N ILE A 220 -8.79 -12.17 20.42
CA ILE A 220 -7.55 -12.94 20.15
C ILE A 220 -7.65 -14.37 20.67
N ALA A 221 -8.17 -14.57 21.88
CA ALA A 221 -8.18 -15.89 22.52
C ALA A 221 -8.85 -16.99 21.67
N PRO A 222 -10.03 -16.76 21.04
CA PRO A 222 -10.66 -17.76 20.19
C PRO A 222 -9.80 -18.21 18.99
N ILE A 223 -8.92 -17.35 18.49
CA ILE A 223 -8.06 -17.64 17.33
C ILE A 223 -6.84 -18.47 17.78
N LEU A 224 -6.24 -18.12 18.91
CA LEU A 224 -5.11 -18.86 19.49
C LEU A 224 -5.51 -20.28 19.94
N GLU A 225 -6.71 -20.41 20.50
CA GLU A 225 -7.24 -21.69 21.02
C GLU A 225 -7.97 -22.52 19.96
N ALA A 226 -8.07 -22.02 18.72
CA ALA A 226 -8.80 -22.68 17.64
C ALA A 226 -8.17 -24.06 17.32
N PRO A 227 -8.96 -25.15 17.26
CA PRO A 227 -8.45 -26.48 16.93
C PRO A 227 -8.27 -26.68 15.41
N THR A 228 -8.02 -25.60 14.67
CA THR A 228 -7.98 -25.56 13.21
C THR A 228 -6.88 -24.59 12.76
N ASP A 229 -6.23 -24.93 11.64
CA ASP A 229 -5.33 -24.05 10.92
C ASP A 229 -5.97 -23.50 9.63
N ASN A 230 -7.24 -23.82 9.36
CA ASN A 230 -7.94 -23.37 8.16
C ASN A 230 -8.10 -21.85 8.18
N PHE A 231 -7.58 -21.18 7.14
CA PHE A 231 -7.57 -19.73 7.06
C PHE A 231 -8.97 -19.10 7.12
N ILE A 232 -9.96 -19.71 6.45
CA ILE A 232 -11.34 -19.20 6.40
C ILE A 232 -12.02 -19.32 7.77
N GLU A 233 -11.82 -20.44 8.47
CA GLU A 233 -12.36 -20.63 9.82
C GLU A 233 -11.75 -19.64 10.82
N LEU A 234 -10.44 -19.43 10.76
CA LEU A 234 -9.74 -18.44 11.61
C LEU A 234 -10.17 -17.00 11.30
N ALA A 235 -10.31 -16.64 10.02
CA ALA A 235 -10.83 -15.33 9.61
C ALA A 235 -12.26 -15.11 10.13
N LYS A 236 -13.11 -16.14 10.07
CA LYS A 236 -14.47 -16.09 10.63
C LYS A 236 -14.48 -15.89 12.14
N LEU A 237 -13.61 -16.56 12.88
CA LEU A 237 -13.44 -16.35 14.33
C LEU A 237 -13.02 -14.90 14.64
N ALA A 238 -12.17 -14.32 13.79
CA ALA A 238 -11.76 -12.93 13.90
C ALA A 238 -12.81 -11.91 13.40
N GLY A 239 -13.96 -12.36 12.88
CA GLY A 239 -14.95 -11.50 12.25
C GLY A 239 -14.37 -10.73 11.05
N MET A 240 -13.55 -11.39 10.24
CA MET A 240 -12.93 -10.83 9.04
C MET A 240 -13.46 -11.51 7.78
N ASP A 241 -13.67 -10.74 6.73
CA ASP A 241 -13.95 -11.23 5.39
C ASP A 241 -12.62 -11.50 4.65
N PRO A 242 -12.27 -12.76 4.34
CA PRO A 242 -11.05 -13.13 3.61
C PRO A 242 -10.86 -12.37 2.30
N ALA A 243 -11.93 -12.03 1.60
CA ALA A 243 -11.87 -11.38 0.29
C ALA A 243 -11.70 -9.86 0.39
N ARG A 244 -11.86 -9.24 1.56
CA ARG A 244 -11.90 -7.76 1.69
C ARG A 244 -10.98 -7.22 2.76
N ASP A 245 -10.84 -7.94 3.87
CA ASP A 245 -10.17 -7.41 5.03
C ASP A 245 -8.66 -7.60 4.98
N PHE A 246 -8.10 -8.31 3.98
CA PHE A 246 -6.66 -8.66 3.93
C PHE A 246 -5.80 -7.82 2.97
N ALA A 247 -6.32 -6.70 2.46
CA ALA A 247 -5.52 -5.72 1.73
C ALA A 247 -4.29 -5.27 2.55
N GLY A 248 -3.09 -5.36 1.99
CA GLY A 248 -1.81 -5.03 2.66
C GLY A 248 -1.36 -5.99 3.76
N ALA A 249 -2.15 -7.03 4.07
CA ALA A 249 -1.88 -7.95 5.18
C ALA A 249 -0.61 -8.76 4.96
N LYS A 250 0.01 -9.18 6.07
CA LYS A 250 1.19 -10.04 6.08
C LYS A 250 0.76 -11.48 6.27
N LEU A 251 0.69 -12.21 5.16
CA LEU A 251 0.27 -13.60 5.06
C LEU A 251 1.45 -14.50 4.64
N TRP A 252 2.63 -14.25 5.20
CA TRP A 252 3.84 -15.02 4.87
C TRP A 252 3.71 -16.46 5.31
N GLY A 253 4.01 -17.40 4.41
CA GLY A 253 3.94 -18.84 4.69
C GLY A 253 2.54 -19.35 5.02
N CYS A 254 1.49 -18.53 4.84
CA CYS A 254 0.11 -18.96 5.06
C CYS A 254 -0.25 -20.07 4.08
N ASN A 255 -1.06 -21.03 4.54
CA ASN A 255 -1.68 -22.03 3.70
C ASN A 255 -3.07 -21.53 3.26
N LEU A 256 -3.19 -21.19 1.99
CA LEU A 256 -4.38 -20.72 1.31
C LEU A 256 -4.76 -21.63 0.13
N GLN A 257 -4.25 -22.87 0.14
CA GLN A 257 -4.45 -23.85 -0.91
C GLN A 257 -5.95 -24.08 -1.17
N GLY A 258 -6.33 -24.08 -2.46
CA GLY A 258 -7.67 -24.44 -2.93
C GLY A 258 -8.81 -23.53 -2.47
N LEU A 259 -8.51 -22.38 -1.86
CA LEU A 259 -9.54 -21.44 -1.42
C LEU A 259 -10.17 -20.71 -2.61
N ASP A 260 -11.46 -20.41 -2.51
CA ASP A 260 -12.12 -19.47 -3.42
C ASP A 260 -12.05 -18.06 -2.84
N LEU A 261 -11.24 -17.22 -3.48
CA LEU A 261 -11.08 -15.80 -3.26
C LEU A 261 -11.26 -15.02 -4.57
N SER A 262 -12.13 -15.53 -5.46
CA SER A 262 -12.49 -14.83 -6.69
C SER A 262 -13.03 -13.42 -6.39
N GLY A 263 -12.59 -12.43 -7.17
CA GLY A 263 -12.94 -11.02 -6.99
C GLY A 263 -12.36 -10.34 -5.73
N ALA A 264 -11.50 -11.04 -4.96
CA ALA A 264 -10.97 -10.50 -3.72
C ALA A 264 -10.18 -9.20 -3.91
N GLN A 265 -10.29 -8.29 -2.93
CA GLN A 265 -9.60 -7.00 -2.89
C GLN A 265 -8.39 -7.10 -1.96
N LEU A 266 -7.25 -7.50 -2.53
CA LEU A 266 -6.01 -7.78 -1.81
C LEU A 266 -4.82 -6.92 -2.30
N PRO A 267 -4.99 -5.60 -2.57
CA PRO A 267 -3.87 -4.79 -3.03
C PRO A 267 -2.75 -4.75 -1.99
N GLY A 268 -1.52 -4.91 -2.43
CA GLY A 268 -0.32 -4.89 -1.59
C GLY A 268 -0.21 -6.02 -0.56
N VAL A 269 -1.06 -7.06 -0.63
CA VAL A 269 -0.97 -8.22 0.27
C VAL A 269 0.42 -8.87 0.16
N LYS A 270 0.95 -9.37 1.27
CA LYS A 270 2.29 -9.96 1.34
C LYS A 270 2.19 -11.45 1.58
N LEU A 271 2.46 -12.22 0.53
CA LEU A 271 2.27 -13.67 0.42
C LEU A 271 3.60 -14.40 0.23
N ARG A 272 4.72 -13.83 0.67
CA ARG A 272 6.04 -14.47 0.54
C ARG A 272 6.00 -15.90 1.10
N GLY A 273 6.35 -16.87 0.25
CA GLY A 273 6.37 -18.29 0.60
C GLY A 273 5.02 -18.88 1.01
N ALA A 274 3.90 -18.20 0.77
CA ALA A 274 2.57 -18.75 1.01
C ALA A 274 2.29 -19.91 0.03
N ASP A 275 1.49 -20.87 0.49
CA ASP A 275 0.91 -21.90 -0.37
C ASP A 275 -0.43 -21.38 -0.90
N LEU A 276 -0.46 -21.13 -2.20
CA LEU A 276 -1.58 -20.66 -3.01
C LEU A 276 -1.94 -21.71 -4.06
N SER A 277 -1.50 -22.96 -3.89
CA SER A 277 -1.73 -24.00 -4.89
C SER A 277 -3.22 -24.21 -5.11
N ASP A 278 -3.63 -24.30 -6.38
CA ASP A 278 -5.03 -24.47 -6.81
C ASP A 278 -6.02 -23.40 -6.27
N ILE A 279 -5.54 -22.25 -5.77
CA ILE A 279 -6.40 -21.18 -5.28
C ILE A 279 -7.18 -20.54 -6.44
N ASP A 280 -8.43 -20.13 -6.20
CA ASP A 280 -9.15 -19.26 -7.11
C ASP A 280 -9.00 -17.79 -6.68
N LEU A 281 -8.31 -17.02 -7.50
CA LEU A 281 -8.10 -15.58 -7.42
C LEU A 281 -8.53 -14.90 -8.74
N SER A 282 -9.44 -15.53 -9.48
CA SER A 282 -9.99 -14.97 -10.72
C SER A 282 -10.64 -13.61 -10.43
N GLU A 283 -10.44 -12.62 -11.29
CA GLU A 283 -10.91 -11.24 -11.13
C GLU A 283 -10.40 -10.50 -9.87
N ALA A 284 -9.48 -11.10 -9.10
CA ALA A 284 -8.98 -10.49 -7.87
C ALA A 284 -8.09 -9.27 -8.14
N ASN A 285 -8.16 -8.28 -7.25
CA ASN A 285 -7.25 -7.15 -7.24
C ASN A 285 -6.03 -7.46 -6.35
N LEU A 286 -4.92 -7.80 -6.97
CA LEU A 286 -3.62 -8.11 -6.37
C LEU A 286 -2.56 -7.05 -6.73
N THR A 287 -3.00 -5.82 -7.01
CA THR A 287 -2.10 -4.72 -7.42
C THR A 287 -0.99 -4.54 -6.38
N GLY A 288 0.27 -4.60 -6.81
CA GLY A 288 1.43 -4.44 -5.95
C GLY A 288 1.65 -5.55 -4.90
N ALA A 289 0.91 -6.67 -4.99
CA ALA A 289 1.07 -7.80 -4.07
C ALA A 289 2.50 -8.37 -4.09
N LYS A 290 2.96 -8.91 -2.96
CA LYS A 290 4.32 -9.43 -2.76
C LYS A 290 4.28 -10.94 -2.59
N LEU A 291 4.41 -11.67 -3.69
CA LEU A 291 4.31 -13.12 -3.81
C LEU A 291 5.68 -13.80 -4.03
N ALA A 292 6.78 -13.12 -3.71
CA ALA A 292 8.12 -13.67 -3.95
C ALA A 292 8.28 -15.05 -3.28
N GLY A 293 8.63 -16.06 -4.07
CA GLY A 293 8.80 -17.45 -3.62
C GLY A 293 7.51 -18.15 -3.14
N ALA A 294 6.33 -17.60 -3.38
CA ALA A 294 5.07 -18.29 -3.13
C ALA A 294 4.87 -19.47 -4.10
N ASP A 295 4.04 -20.43 -3.71
CA ASP A 295 3.59 -21.50 -4.62
C ASP A 295 2.14 -21.24 -5.04
N ALA A 296 1.94 -20.70 -6.24
CA ALA A 296 0.64 -20.52 -6.88
C ALA A 296 0.48 -21.48 -8.08
N SER A 297 1.04 -22.68 -7.98
CA SER A 297 0.88 -23.71 -9.02
C SER A 297 -0.59 -24.11 -9.13
N GLY A 298 -1.10 -24.20 -10.36
CA GLY A 298 -2.52 -24.51 -10.63
C GLY A 298 -3.51 -23.38 -10.29
N ALA A 299 -3.04 -22.24 -9.77
CA ALA A 299 -3.93 -21.14 -9.38
C ALA A 299 -4.76 -20.61 -10.57
N LEU A 300 -6.01 -20.25 -10.29
CA LEU A 300 -6.88 -19.53 -11.22
C LEU A 300 -6.72 -18.04 -10.95
N LEU A 301 -6.12 -17.33 -11.90
CA LEU A 301 -5.81 -15.90 -11.86
C LEU A 301 -6.37 -15.21 -13.12
N SER A 302 -7.40 -15.80 -13.74
CA SER A 302 -8.03 -15.24 -14.95
C SER A 302 -8.58 -13.86 -14.64
N ASP A 303 -8.30 -12.87 -15.49
CA ASP A 303 -8.71 -11.48 -15.35
C ASP A 303 -8.26 -10.78 -14.03
N ALA A 304 -7.34 -11.40 -13.27
CA ALA A 304 -6.80 -10.80 -12.06
C ALA A 304 -5.90 -9.59 -12.37
N ASN A 305 -5.93 -8.58 -11.50
CA ASN A 305 -5.03 -7.44 -11.60
C ASN A 305 -3.80 -7.62 -10.70
N LEU A 306 -2.68 -8.01 -11.29
CA LEU A 306 -1.35 -8.19 -10.69
C LEU A 306 -0.39 -7.06 -11.07
N SER A 307 -0.90 -5.89 -11.45
CA SER A 307 -0.04 -4.78 -11.89
C SER A 307 0.95 -4.38 -10.79
N GLY A 308 2.24 -4.31 -11.12
CA GLY A 308 3.32 -4.01 -10.19
C GLY A 308 3.56 -5.07 -9.10
N ALA A 309 2.96 -6.25 -9.19
CA ALA A 309 3.18 -7.33 -8.24
C ALA A 309 4.62 -7.85 -8.30
N ASP A 310 5.14 -8.31 -7.16
CA ASP A 310 6.43 -8.99 -7.06
C ASP A 310 6.22 -10.51 -6.99
N LEU A 311 6.44 -11.18 -8.11
CA LEU A 311 6.34 -12.61 -8.34
C LEU A 311 7.73 -13.25 -8.50
N HIS A 312 8.79 -12.60 -8.02
CA HIS A 312 10.15 -13.12 -8.12
C HIS A 312 10.26 -14.52 -7.51
N ARG A 313 10.71 -15.50 -8.32
CA ARG A 313 10.78 -16.93 -7.94
C ARG A 313 9.44 -17.55 -7.50
N CYS A 314 8.31 -16.94 -7.82
CA CYS A 314 7.00 -17.54 -7.58
C CYS A 314 6.81 -18.76 -8.50
N SER A 315 6.22 -19.83 -7.97
CA SER A 315 5.73 -20.93 -8.81
C SER A 315 4.33 -20.60 -9.31
N LEU A 316 4.17 -20.57 -10.63
CA LEU A 316 2.93 -20.37 -11.37
C LEU A 316 2.74 -21.50 -12.39
N ALA A 317 3.35 -22.66 -12.14
CA ALA A 317 3.23 -23.80 -13.04
C ALA A 317 1.77 -24.21 -13.19
N LEU A 318 1.31 -24.46 -14.42
CA LEU A 318 -0.08 -24.80 -14.73
C LEU A 318 -1.12 -23.74 -14.37
N ALA A 319 -0.72 -22.54 -13.92
CA ALA A 319 -1.66 -21.49 -13.54
C ALA A 319 -2.41 -20.92 -14.76
N SER A 320 -3.66 -20.51 -14.55
CA SER A 320 -4.44 -19.74 -15.54
C SER A 320 -4.34 -18.26 -15.25
N LEU A 321 -3.59 -17.53 -16.06
CA LEU A 321 -3.43 -16.07 -16.04
C LEU A 321 -4.11 -15.42 -17.26
N SER A 322 -5.11 -16.09 -17.83
CA SER A 322 -5.80 -15.61 -19.03
C SER A 322 -6.41 -14.22 -18.78
N GLY A 323 -6.14 -13.23 -19.62
CA GLY A 323 -6.65 -11.87 -19.46
C GLY A 323 -6.08 -11.08 -18.26
N ALA A 324 -5.18 -11.66 -17.46
CA ALA A 324 -4.63 -11.01 -16.29
C ALA A 324 -3.79 -9.77 -16.64
N SER A 325 -3.85 -8.73 -15.80
CA SER A 325 -2.97 -7.55 -15.93
C SER A 325 -1.71 -7.76 -15.07
N LEU A 326 -0.56 -7.94 -15.71
CA LEU A 326 0.76 -8.09 -15.10
C LEU A 326 1.68 -6.90 -15.45
N LYS A 327 1.10 -5.73 -15.75
CA LYS A 327 1.83 -4.51 -16.11
C LYS A 327 2.91 -4.19 -15.07
N ASN A 328 4.15 -3.99 -15.53
CA ASN A 328 5.29 -3.69 -14.67
C ASN A 328 5.53 -4.70 -13.52
N ALA A 329 4.98 -5.91 -13.59
CA ALA A 329 5.20 -6.93 -12.58
C ALA A 329 6.62 -7.49 -12.66
N ASN A 330 7.16 -7.91 -11.52
CA ASN A 330 8.46 -8.58 -11.43
C ASN A 330 8.26 -10.10 -11.39
N LEU A 331 8.46 -10.79 -12.51
CA LEU A 331 8.42 -12.25 -12.61
C LEU A 331 9.83 -12.86 -12.81
N GLN A 332 10.87 -12.16 -12.37
CA GLN A 332 12.24 -12.66 -12.50
C GLN A 332 12.37 -14.04 -11.84
N GLU A 333 12.94 -15.00 -12.58
CA GLU A 333 13.14 -16.39 -12.14
C GLU A 333 11.85 -17.13 -11.72
N ALA A 334 10.67 -16.64 -12.12
CA ALA A 334 9.39 -17.30 -11.86
C ALA A 334 9.25 -18.59 -12.69
N ASN A 335 8.55 -19.59 -12.15
CA ASN A 335 8.24 -20.83 -12.86
C ASN A 335 6.84 -20.73 -13.48
N LEU A 336 6.76 -20.52 -14.79
CA LEU A 336 5.52 -20.38 -15.58
C LEU A 336 5.31 -21.58 -16.51
N ARG A 337 5.91 -22.74 -16.18
CA ARG A 337 5.77 -23.96 -16.99
C ARG A 337 4.31 -24.29 -17.22
N ASN A 338 3.93 -24.50 -18.49
CA ASN A 338 2.57 -24.82 -18.88
C ASN A 338 1.49 -23.82 -18.41
N ALA A 339 1.87 -22.60 -18.01
CA ALA A 339 0.91 -21.57 -17.62
C ALA A 339 0.16 -21.03 -18.86
N ASN A 340 -1.10 -20.65 -18.66
CA ASN A 340 -1.89 -19.96 -19.68
C ASN A 340 -1.84 -18.45 -19.44
N LEU A 341 -1.12 -17.71 -20.27
CA LEU A 341 -1.03 -16.24 -20.28
C LEU A 341 -1.78 -15.62 -21.47
N SER A 342 -2.70 -16.36 -22.10
CA SER A 342 -3.46 -15.84 -23.24
C SER A 342 -4.20 -14.54 -22.88
N ASP A 343 -4.16 -13.58 -23.80
CA ASP A 343 -4.78 -12.26 -23.63
C ASP A 343 -4.27 -11.41 -22.43
N ALA A 344 -3.23 -11.87 -21.71
CA ALA A 344 -2.68 -11.14 -20.58
C ALA A 344 -1.92 -9.86 -21.01
N ASP A 345 -1.84 -8.88 -20.12
CA ASP A 345 -1.03 -7.67 -20.32
C ASP A 345 0.26 -7.73 -19.50
N LEU A 346 1.38 -8.04 -20.16
CA LEU A 346 2.72 -8.09 -19.58
C LEU A 346 3.53 -6.81 -19.86
N SER A 347 2.90 -5.71 -20.29
CA SER A 347 3.65 -4.52 -20.69
C SER A 347 4.54 -3.99 -19.56
N GLY A 348 5.83 -3.81 -19.87
CA GLY A 348 6.86 -3.39 -18.91
C GLY A 348 7.24 -4.42 -17.85
N ALA A 349 6.73 -5.66 -17.90
CA ALA A 349 7.05 -6.69 -16.94
C ALA A 349 8.49 -7.20 -17.08
N ASN A 350 9.03 -7.73 -15.98
CA ASN A 350 10.37 -8.32 -15.93
C ASN A 350 10.27 -9.86 -15.82
N LEU A 351 10.51 -10.59 -16.91
CA LEU A 351 10.58 -12.06 -16.95
C LEU A 351 12.03 -12.57 -17.09
N ALA A 352 13.03 -11.81 -16.64
CA ALA A 352 14.41 -12.24 -16.73
C ALA A 352 14.61 -13.61 -16.04
N GLY A 353 15.17 -14.59 -16.76
CA GLY A 353 15.40 -15.94 -16.23
C GLY A 353 14.14 -16.74 -15.89
N ALA A 354 12.93 -16.27 -16.23
CA ALA A 354 11.70 -17.01 -15.97
C ALA A 354 11.61 -18.28 -16.83
N ASP A 355 10.90 -19.29 -16.35
CA ASP A 355 10.68 -20.53 -17.08
C ASP A 355 9.30 -20.56 -17.73
N LEU A 356 9.24 -20.28 -19.03
CA LEU A 356 8.03 -20.25 -19.84
C LEU A 356 7.85 -21.55 -20.66
N HIS A 357 8.55 -22.64 -20.32
CA HIS A 357 8.47 -23.86 -21.11
C HIS A 357 7.01 -24.34 -21.26
N GLN A 358 6.57 -24.51 -22.52
CA GLN A 358 5.19 -24.86 -22.88
C GLN A 358 4.10 -23.87 -22.42
N ALA A 359 4.47 -22.64 -22.02
CA ALA A 359 3.48 -21.61 -21.67
C ALA A 359 2.73 -21.11 -22.93
N GLY A 360 1.46 -20.80 -22.77
CA GLY A 360 0.64 -20.16 -23.82
C GLY A 360 0.63 -18.65 -23.66
N LEU A 361 1.19 -17.91 -24.62
CA LEU A 361 1.25 -16.44 -24.67
C LEU A 361 0.56 -15.89 -25.94
N VAL A 362 -0.55 -16.50 -26.33
CA VAL A 362 -1.31 -16.08 -27.51
C VAL A 362 -2.09 -14.81 -27.17
N MET A 363 -2.04 -13.79 -28.03
CA MET A 363 -2.68 -12.48 -27.80
C MET A 363 -2.17 -11.69 -26.58
N THR A 364 -1.04 -12.10 -26.00
CA THR A 364 -0.42 -11.42 -24.86
C THR A 364 0.28 -10.12 -25.30
N ASN A 365 0.09 -9.02 -24.57
CA ASN A 365 0.84 -7.78 -24.80
C ASN A 365 2.22 -7.86 -24.11
N LEU A 366 3.28 -7.96 -24.90
CA LEU A 366 4.68 -8.03 -24.42
C LEU A 366 5.47 -6.73 -24.65
N THR A 367 4.79 -5.61 -24.90
CA THR A 367 5.46 -4.31 -25.12
C THR A 367 6.39 -3.97 -23.96
N ASN A 368 7.66 -3.66 -24.25
CA ASN A 368 8.70 -3.34 -23.25
C ASN A 368 8.96 -4.43 -22.19
N THR A 369 8.63 -5.69 -22.48
CA THR A 369 8.86 -6.81 -21.56
C THR A 369 10.32 -7.26 -21.60
N ASN A 370 10.93 -7.51 -20.44
CA ASN A 370 12.27 -8.10 -20.36
C ASN A 370 12.20 -9.64 -20.37
N LEU A 371 12.65 -10.28 -21.45
CA LEU A 371 12.71 -11.74 -21.62
C LEU A 371 14.14 -12.31 -21.59
N THR A 372 15.11 -11.53 -21.11
CA THR A 372 16.53 -11.94 -21.09
C THR A 372 16.71 -13.22 -20.27
N GLY A 373 17.29 -14.25 -20.90
CA GLY A 373 17.59 -15.52 -20.23
C GLY A 373 16.36 -16.38 -19.87
N ALA A 374 15.15 -15.98 -20.26
CA ALA A 374 13.96 -16.80 -20.04
C ALA A 374 14.05 -18.13 -20.80
N ASN A 375 13.55 -19.22 -20.24
CA ASN A 375 13.39 -20.48 -20.97
C ASN A 375 12.07 -20.43 -21.76
N VAL A 376 12.15 -20.38 -23.08
CA VAL A 376 10.97 -20.22 -23.97
C VAL A 376 10.75 -21.42 -24.88
N ASP A 377 11.40 -22.55 -24.60
CA ASP A 377 11.24 -23.76 -25.40
C ASP A 377 9.77 -24.21 -25.38
N GLN A 378 9.20 -24.42 -26.57
CA GLN A 378 7.78 -24.76 -26.78
C GLN A 378 6.77 -23.71 -26.29
N ALA A 379 7.21 -22.53 -25.86
CA ALA A 379 6.29 -21.44 -25.52
C ALA A 379 5.59 -20.93 -26.78
N ARG A 380 4.28 -20.70 -26.72
CA ARG A 380 3.44 -20.35 -27.88
C ARG A 380 3.11 -18.86 -27.88
N PHE A 381 3.57 -18.12 -28.89
CA PHE A 381 3.36 -16.68 -29.07
C PHE A 381 2.52 -16.41 -30.32
N LYS A 382 2.04 -15.16 -30.48
CA LYS A 382 1.48 -14.65 -31.74
C LYS A 382 2.40 -13.60 -32.38
N LEU A 383 2.35 -13.45 -33.71
CA LEU A 383 3.17 -12.48 -34.45
C LEU A 383 3.04 -11.01 -33.96
N ASP A 384 1.86 -10.61 -33.48
CA ASP A 384 1.58 -9.21 -33.09
C ASP A 384 1.70 -8.91 -31.58
N SER A 385 2.56 -9.65 -30.86
CA SER A 385 2.65 -9.55 -29.39
C SER A 385 3.36 -8.28 -28.85
N GLY A 386 3.65 -7.28 -29.69
CA GLY A 386 4.41 -6.08 -29.30
C GLY A 386 5.93 -6.28 -29.15
N LEU A 387 6.44 -7.40 -29.65
CA LEU A 387 7.87 -7.72 -29.68
C LEU A 387 8.58 -7.06 -30.88
N SER A 388 9.87 -6.76 -30.74
CA SER A 388 10.70 -6.36 -31.89
C SER A 388 11.02 -7.56 -32.78
N ALA A 389 11.27 -7.31 -34.08
CA ALA A 389 11.67 -8.37 -35.03
C ALA A 389 13.02 -9.03 -34.67
N GLU A 390 13.85 -8.39 -33.85
CA GLU A 390 15.07 -9.00 -33.30
C GLU A 390 14.73 -9.98 -32.17
N MET A 391 13.90 -9.55 -31.22
CA MET A 391 13.47 -10.40 -30.11
C MET A 391 12.72 -11.62 -30.61
N GLU A 392 11.83 -11.47 -31.60
CA GLU A 392 11.10 -12.58 -32.20
C GLU A 392 12.05 -13.65 -32.80
N ARG A 393 13.09 -13.21 -33.54
CA ARG A 393 14.09 -14.13 -34.12
C ARG A 393 14.88 -14.87 -33.04
N ASP A 394 15.27 -14.16 -31.97
CA ASP A 394 15.95 -14.76 -30.83
C ASP A 394 15.07 -15.81 -30.12
N LEU A 395 13.80 -15.48 -29.85
CA LEU A 395 12.85 -16.39 -29.21
C LEU A 395 12.63 -17.66 -30.05
N LYS A 396 12.44 -17.52 -31.37
CA LYS A 396 12.33 -18.66 -32.30
C LYS A 396 13.57 -19.55 -32.26
N ALA A 397 14.77 -18.96 -32.21
CA ALA A 397 16.02 -19.71 -32.11
C ALA A 397 16.15 -20.46 -30.76
N ARG A 398 15.49 -19.98 -29.71
CA ARG A 398 15.40 -20.61 -28.38
C ARG A 398 14.25 -21.63 -28.24
N GLY A 399 13.54 -21.95 -29.32
CA GLY A 399 12.49 -22.99 -29.34
C GLY A 399 11.06 -22.48 -29.16
N ALA A 400 10.84 -21.16 -29.18
CA ALA A 400 9.50 -20.59 -29.15
C ALA A 400 8.73 -20.86 -30.45
N ILE A 401 7.44 -21.14 -30.33
CA ILE A 401 6.50 -21.36 -31.43
C ILE A 401 5.73 -20.06 -31.65
N PHE A 402 5.69 -19.57 -32.89
CA PHE A 402 4.87 -18.42 -33.26
C PHE A 402 3.72 -18.88 -34.14
N GLU A 403 2.51 -18.61 -33.67
CA GLU A 403 1.27 -18.84 -34.40
C GLU A 403 0.94 -17.66 -35.30
N PRO A 404 0.31 -17.92 -36.46
CA PRO A 404 -0.06 -16.89 -37.42
C PRO A 404 -1.07 -15.86 -36.90
#